data_AF-A0A6A6PQG9-F1
#
_entry.id   AF-A0A6A6PQG9-F1
#
_cell.length_a   1.000
_cell.length_b   1.000
_cell.length_c   1.000
_cell.angle_alpha   90.00
_cell.angle_beta   90.00
_cell.angle_gamma   90.00
#
_symmetry.space_group_name_H-M   'P 1'
#
loop_
_entity.id
_entity.type
_entity.pdbx_description
1 polymer ?
#
loop_
_entity_poly.entity_id
_entity_poly.type
_entity_poly.pdbx_seq_one_letter_code
_entity_poly.pdbx_strand_id
1 'polypeptide(L)'
;MGGEVEGHSPPPGPPPLLTEQEASFLSRQGWMPCILPEPLRSELDCISTEAATFFRQDHATKSAIYPPRNGTECGYYVVPDEKEYITFRHRQHDDSALESHVRAAWKLAANLLRRVLYDLSTFHGFDPTVWEGMIQGCLELPSNDANLDTDISLMRVFQYHPNGLAEQHTDVGLVTLCVGGDDGLQMVDHTKTPKVWTSARWPVILIGEVASALMRGKAQAGVHRVVKNAAGRGSVVFTLRPCLKGTIDLKRFGGEGLVNVRDLFYKIKAEKHNINATQDLREQQRQELHRKRLGAEVARSPEPR
;
A
#
# COMPACT_ATOMS: atom_id res chain seq x y z
N MET A 1 -39.48 29.95 29.39
CA MET A 1 -39.38 29.74 27.93
C MET A 1 -37.94 29.41 27.61
N GLY A 2 -37.59 28.12 27.65
CA GLY A 2 -36.28 27.64 27.22
C GLY A 2 -36.42 27.15 25.78
N GLY A 3 -35.77 27.83 24.84
CA GLY A 3 -35.76 27.44 23.44
C GLY A 3 -34.98 26.14 23.28
N GLU A 4 -35.62 25.14 22.68
CA GLU A 4 -34.96 23.94 22.18
C GLU A 4 -33.95 24.36 21.11
N VAL A 5 -32.68 24.03 21.34
CA VAL A 5 -31.65 24.16 20.32
C VAL A 5 -31.87 23.02 19.34
N GLU A 6 -32.46 23.34 18.18
CA GLU A 6 -32.60 22.40 17.07
C GLU A 6 -31.23 21.82 16.70
N GLY A 7 -31.04 20.55 17.06
CA GLY A 7 -29.86 19.78 16.71
C GLY A 7 -29.78 19.59 15.20
N HIS A 8 -29.03 20.47 14.54
CA HIS A 8 -28.71 20.33 13.14
C HIS A 8 -27.89 19.05 12.97
N SER A 9 -28.53 18.00 12.46
CA SER A 9 -27.80 16.79 12.07
C SER A 9 -26.81 17.19 10.98
N PRO A 10 -25.53 16.79 11.07
CA PRO A 10 -24.57 17.08 10.02
C PRO A 10 -25.10 16.55 8.69
N PRO A 11 -24.80 17.24 7.57
CA PRO A 11 -25.28 16.82 6.26
C PRO A 11 -24.89 15.36 6.02
N PRO A 12 -25.81 14.55 5.45
CA PRO A 12 -25.50 13.15 5.15
C PRO A 12 -24.28 13.12 4.24
N GLY A 13 -23.28 12.33 4.65
CA GLY A 13 -22.07 12.11 3.86
C GLY A 13 -22.40 11.48 2.50
N PRO A 14 -21.41 11.38 1.60
CA PRO A 14 -21.60 10.65 0.34
C PRO A 14 -22.03 9.20 0.65
N PRO A 15 -22.81 8.56 -0.23
CA PRO A 15 -23.20 7.17 -0.05
C PRO A 15 -21.94 6.27 0.06
N PRO A 16 -22.03 5.14 0.77
CA PRO A 16 -20.95 4.17 0.85
C PRO A 16 -20.43 3.80 -0.54
N LEU A 17 -19.11 3.69 -0.67
CA LEU A 17 -18.49 3.18 -1.89
C LEU A 17 -18.62 1.65 -1.95
N LEU A 18 -18.46 0.98 -0.82
CA LEU A 18 -18.59 -0.46 -0.67
C LEU A 18 -19.99 -0.82 -0.16
N THR A 19 -20.59 -1.84 -0.78
CA THR A 19 -21.70 -2.56 -0.18
C THR A 19 -21.24 -3.36 1.03
N GLU A 20 -22.18 -3.77 1.89
CA GLU A 20 -21.88 -4.63 3.03
C GLU A 20 -21.20 -5.95 2.61
N GLN A 21 -21.63 -6.54 1.49
CA GLN A 21 -21.04 -7.76 0.95
C GLN A 21 -19.59 -7.54 0.51
N GLU A 22 -19.28 -6.41 -0.13
CA GLU A 22 -17.93 -6.05 -0.54
C GLU A 22 -17.02 -5.76 0.65
N ALA A 23 -17.50 -5.00 1.65
CA ALA A 23 -16.75 -4.74 2.87
C ALA A 23 -16.45 -6.04 3.65
N SER A 24 -17.43 -6.94 3.71
CA SER A 24 -17.31 -8.27 4.29
C SER A 24 -16.32 -9.15 3.51
N PHE A 25 -16.37 -9.13 2.18
CA PHE A 25 -15.43 -9.83 1.31
C PHE A 25 -14.01 -9.31 1.48
N LEU A 26 -13.81 -7.99 1.37
CA LEU A 26 -12.51 -7.34 1.51
C LEU A 26 -11.91 -7.62 2.89
N SER A 27 -12.71 -7.56 3.96
CA SER A 27 -12.26 -7.89 5.31
C SER A 27 -11.79 -9.35 5.44
N ARG A 28 -12.54 -10.29 4.86
CA ARG A 28 -12.22 -11.72 4.90
C ARG A 28 -11.11 -12.15 3.95
N GLN A 29 -10.93 -11.50 2.81
CA GLN A 29 -9.93 -11.87 1.81
C GLN A 29 -8.65 -11.07 1.94
N GLY A 30 -8.74 -9.86 2.49
CA GLY A 30 -7.68 -8.85 2.46
C GLY A 30 -7.50 -8.22 1.09
N TRP A 31 -8.29 -8.60 0.08
CA TRP A 31 -8.27 -8.02 -1.25
C TRP A 31 -9.67 -7.98 -1.88
N MET A 32 -9.86 -7.09 -2.86
CA MET A 32 -11.05 -7.10 -3.72
C MET A 32 -10.75 -6.53 -5.11
N PRO A 33 -11.41 -7.02 -6.19
CA PRO A 33 -11.44 -6.32 -7.47
C PRO A 33 -12.04 -4.91 -7.30
N CYS A 34 -11.54 -3.95 -8.06
CA CYS A 34 -11.95 -2.55 -7.99
C CYS A 34 -12.30 -2.03 -9.38
N ILE A 35 -13.48 -1.42 -9.49
CA ILE A 35 -13.85 -0.63 -10.66
C ILE A 35 -13.31 0.78 -10.45
N LEU A 36 -12.35 1.18 -11.27
CA LEU A 36 -11.76 2.51 -11.19
C LEU A 36 -12.72 3.57 -11.72
N PRO A 37 -12.87 4.72 -11.02
CA PRO A 37 -13.48 5.91 -11.60
C PRO A 37 -12.74 6.34 -12.86
N GLU A 38 -13.47 6.82 -13.87
CA GLU A 38 -12.91 7.15 -15.18
C GLU A 38 -11.73 8.14 -15.14
N PRO A 39 -11.75 9.22 -14.32
CA PRO A 39 -10.60 10.10 -14.21
C PRO A 39 -9.35 9.39 -13.70
N LEU A 40 -9.49 8.47 -12.74
CA LEU A 40 -8.34 7.73 -12.20
C LEU A 40 -7.80 6.74 -13.23
N ARG A 41 -8.69 6.04 -13.95
CA ARG A 41 -8.30 5.14 -15.04
C ARG A 41 -7.49 5.88 -16.11
N SER A 42 -8.01 7.01 -16.58
CA SER A 42 -7.35 7.84 -17.59
C SER A 42 -5.93 8.26 -17.17
N GLU A 43 -5.76 8.77 -15.94
CA GLU A 43 -4.43 9.15 -15.46
C GLU A 43 -3.46 7.96 -15.32
N LEU A 44 -3.96 6.79 -14.94
CA LEU A 44 -3.14 5.57 -14.85
C LEU A 44 -2.72 5.04 -16.23
N ASP A 45 -3.57 5.19 -17.25
CA ASP A 45 -3.25 4.86 -18.64
C ASP A 45 -2.19 5.81 -19.21
N CYS A 46 -2.30 7.12 -18.88
CA CYS A 46 -1.27 8.11 -19.19
C CYS A 46 0.07 7.77 -18.50
N ILE A 47 0.06 7.44 -17.20
CA ILE A 47 1.27 7.00 -16.48
C ILE A 47 1.89 5.79 -17.17
N SER A 48 1.09 4.80 -17.55
CA SER A 48 1.58 3.59 -18.21
C SER A 48 2.25 3.91 -19.55
N THR A 49 1.67 4.82 -20.33
CA THR A 49 2.22 5.28 -21.62
C THR A 49 3.54 6.02 -21.45
N GLU A 50 3.59 6.99 -20.53
CA GLU A 50 4.80 7.78 -20.25
C GLU A 50 5.91 6.91 -19.65
N ALA A 51 5.55 6.00 -18.74
CA ALA A 51 6.50 5.08 -18.13
C ALA A 51 7.10 4.11 -19.16
N ALA A 52 6.31 3.62 -20.13
CA ALA A 52 6.85 2.78 -21.21
C ALA A 52 7.87 3.54 -22.08
N THR A 53 7.71 4.85 -22.25
CA THR A 53 8.71 5.70 -22.92
C THR A 53 9.94 5.89 -22.05
N PHE A 54 9.77 6.12 -20.74
CA PHE A 54 10.87 6.21 -19.80
C PHE A 54 11.72 4.92 -19.75
N PHE A 55 11.09 3.75 -19.59
CA PHE A 55 11.82 2.48 -19.41
C PHE A 55 12.61 2.04 -20.64
N ARG A 56 12.24 2.52 -21.84
CA ARG A 56 12.99 2.29 -23.08
C ARG A 56 14.33 3.05 -23.17
N GLN A 57 14.56 4.03 -22.30
CA GLN A 57 15.83 4.74 -22.23
C GLN A 57 16.93 3.84 -21.67
N ASP A 58 18.19 4.20 -21.90
CA ASP A 58 19.32 3.48 -21.31
C ASP A 58 19.37 3.66 -19.78
N HIS A 59 20.05 2.74 -19.11
CA HIS A 59 20.14 2.73 -17.65
C HIS A 59 20.73 4.03 -17.08
N ALA A 60 21.78 4.58 -17.68
CA ALA A 60 22.46 5.76 -17.15
C ALA A 60 21.52 6.98 -17.18
N THR A 61 20.78 7.15 -18.27
CA THR A 61 19.76 8.20 -18.41
C THR A 61 18.65 8.03 -17.37
N LYS A 62 18.10 6.83 -17.20
CA LYS A 62 17.04 6.56 -16.20
C LYS A 62 17.50 6.87 -14.77
N SER A 63 18.70 6.43 -14.40
CA SER A 63 19.30 6.71 -13.09
C SER A 63 19.64 8.18 -12.88
N ALA A 64 19.97 8.92 -13.93
CA ALA A 64 20.24 10.36 -13.82
C ALA A 64 18.94 11.16 -13.60
N ILE A 65 17.85 10.79 -14.29
CA ILE A 65 16.55 11.45 -14.14
C ILE A 65 15.97 11.16 -12.74
N TYR A 66 15.96 9.89 -12.31
CA TYR A 66 15.40 9.49 -11.02
C TYR A 66 16.46 8.78 -10.17
N PRO A 67 17.36 9.51 -9.49
CA PRO A 67 18.45 8.90 -8.72
C PRO A 67 17.90 8.07 -7.54
N PRO A 68 18.44 6.86 -7.28
CA PRO A 68 18.00 6.03 -6.18
C PRO A 68 18.33 6.68 -4.82
N ARG A 69 17.33 6.81 -3.95
CA ARG A 69 17.45 7.31 -2.57
C ARG A 69 16.56 6.53 -1.61
N ASN A 70 16.92 6.53 -0.33
CA ASN A 70 16.08 5.99 0.76
C ASN A 70 15.73 4.50 0.62
N GLY A 71 16.69 3.65 0.22
CA GLY A 71 16.54 2.19 0.28
C GLY A 71 15.34 1.65 -0.50
N THR A 72 15.23 1.96 -1.80
CA THR A 72 14.11 1.59 -2.71
C THR A 72 12.83 2.40 -2.56
N GLU A 73 12.81 3.41 -1.68
CA GLU A 73 11.61 4.22 -1.45
C GLU A 73 11.56 5.51 -2.27
N CYS A 74 12.60 5.90 -2.99
CA CYS A 74 12.55 7.05 -3.90
C CYS A 74 13.52 6.85 -5.08
N GLY A 75 13.07 7.16 -6.29
CA GLY A 75 13.88 7.09 -7.51
C GLY A 75 13.74 5.78 -8.29
N TYR A 76 14.60 5.60 -9.30
CA TYR A 76 14.63 4.46 -10.21
C TYR A 76 15.55 3.33 -9.70
N TYR A 77 15.09 2.10 -9.87
CA TYR A 77 15.77 0.88 -9.41
C TYR A 77 15.63 -0.24 -10.44
N VAL A 78 16.63 -1.12 -10.44
CA VAL A 78 16.64 -2.37 -11.22
C VAL A 78 16.87 -3.54 -10.28
N VAL A 79 16.06 -4.58 -10.44
CA VAL A 79 16.30 -5.91 -9.92
C VAL A 79 16.64 -6.78 -11.12
N PRO A 80 17.91 -7.18 -11.30
CA PRO A 80 18.36 -7.95 -12.45
C PRO A 80 17.45 -9.14 -12.74
N ASP A 81 17.16 -9.36 -14.02
CA ASP A 81 16.31 -10.44 -14.55
C ASP A 81 14.84 -10.46 -14.10
N GLU A 82 14.46 -9.57 -13.17
CA GLU A 82 13.11 -9.52 -12.62
C GLU A 82 12.32 -8.33 -13.11
N LYS A 83 12.76 -7.12 -12.76
CA LYS A 83 11.98 -5.90 -12.94
C LYS A 83 12.83 -4.66 -12.80
N GLU A 84 12.34 -3.59 -13.37
CA GLU A 84 12.77 -2.23 -13.09
C GLU A 84 11.56 -1.39 -12.66
N TYR A 85 11.80 -0.34 -11.88
CA TYR A 85 10.72 0.49 -11.37
C TYR A 85 11.16 1.88 -10.94
N ILE A 86 10.21 2.82 -10.92
CA ILE A 86 10.36 4.13 -10.28
C ILE A 86 9.48 4.14 -9.02
N THR A 87 10.02 4.66 -7.91
CA THR A 87 9.23 4.97 -6.72
C THR A 87 9.10 6.47 -6.55
N PHE A 88 7.86 6.96 -6.57
CA PHE A 88 7.49 8.34 -6.29
C PHE A 88 7.06 8.47 -4.83
N ARG A 89 7.67 9.44 -4.12
CA ARG A 89 7.25 9.91 -2.79
C ARG A 89 7.10 11.41 -2.69
N HIS A 90 7.59 12.12 -3.70
CA HIS A 90 7.43 13.54 -3.92
C HIS A 90 7.69 13.82 -5.40
N ARG A 91 7.38 15.04 -5.82
CA ARG A 91 7.73 15.58 -7.14
C ARG A 91 9.22 15.92 -7.20
N GLN A 92 9.91 15.49 -8.25
CA GLN A 92 11.31 15.81 -8.52
C GLN A 92 11.46 16.78 -9.68
N HIS A 93 10.58 16.67 -10.68
CA HIS A 93 10.68 17.41 -11.94
C HIS A 93 9.39 18.18 -12.21
N ASP A 94 9.49 19.51 -12.20
CA ASP A 94 8.31 20.35 -12.36
C ASP A 94 7.65 20.22 -13.74
N ASP A 95 8.46 20.05 -14.79
CA ASP A 95 8.00 19.99 -16.19
C ASP A 95 7.77 18.55 -16.70
N SER A 96 7.79 17.54 -15.82
CA SER A 96 7.63 16.14 -16.20
C SER A 96 6.16 15.80 -16.44
N ALA A 97 5.84 15.33 -17.66
CA ALA A 97 4.52 14.79 -17.99
C ALA A 97 4.18 13.58 -17.11
N LEU A 98 5.13 12.66 -16.93
CA LEU A 98 4.97 11.50 -16.05
C LEU A 98 4.60 11.92 -14.61
N GLU A 99 5.32 12.88 -14.03
CA GLU A 99 5.02 13.33 -12.66
C GLU A 99 3.70 14.10 -12.54
N SER A 100 3.31 14.81 -13.60
CA SER A 100 2.02 15.48 -13.66
C SER A 100 0.87 14.49 -13.55
N HIS A 101 0.93 13.39 -14.30
CA HIS A 101 -0.04 12.30 -14.23
C HIS A 101 0.05 11.54 -12.90
N VAL A 102 1.25 11.26 -12.38
CA VAL A 102 1.45 10.64 -11.05
C VAL A 102 0.78 11.47 -9.97
N ARG A 103 0.93 12.80 -9.99
CA ARG A 103 0.29 13.70 -9.01
C ARG A 103 -1.23 13.63 -9.08
N ALA A 104 -1.80 13.66 -10.29
CA ALA A 104 -3.25 13.56 -10.48
C ALA A 104 -3.79 12.21 -10.01
N ALA A 105 -3.18 11.11 -10.46
CA ALA A 105 -3.53 9.76 -10.05
C ALA A 105 -3.36 9.54 -8.53
N TRP A 106 -2.31 10.11 -7.91
CA TRP A 106 -2.10 10.04 -6.46
C TRP A 106 -3.29 10.59 -5.70
N LYS A 107 -3.73 11.81 -6.04
CA LYS A 107 -4.85 12.46 -5.36
C LYS A 107 -6.14 11.65 -5.53
N LEU A 108 -6.40 11.15 -6.73
CA LEU A 108 -7.58 10.34 -7.02
C LEU A 108 -7.55 8.99 -6.28
N ALA A 109 -6.42 8.29 -6.32
CA ALA A 109 -6.23 7.01 -5.65
C ALA A 109 -6.27 7.15 -4.12
N ALA A 110 -5.62 8.17 -3.55
CA ALA A 110 -5.65 8.42 -2.11
C ALA A 110 -7.07 8.72 -1.61
N ASN A 111 -7.86 9.47 -2.37
CA ASN A 111 -9.26 9.70 -2.05
C ASN A 111 -10.12 8.43 -2.15
N LEU A 112 -9.89 7.60 -3.18
CA LEU A 112 -10.55 6.30 -3.31
C LEU A 112 -10.25 5.41 -2.11
N LEU A 113 -8.97 5.25 -1.75
CA LEU A 113 -8.55 4.40 -0.64
C LEU A 113 -8.98 4.95 0.73
N ARG A 114 -9.06 6.28 0.89
CA ARG A 114 -9.67 6.90 2.07
C ARG A 114 -11.13 6.50 2.23
N ARG A 115 -11.93 6.54 1.16
CA ARG A 115 -13.33 6.11 1.21
C ARG A 115 -13.47 4.63 1.56
N VAL A 116 -12.59 3.78 1.02
CA VAL A 116 -12.53 2.35 1.40
C VAL A 116 -12.27 2.18 2.89
N LEU A 117 -11.33 2.93 3.46
CA LEU A 117 -11.06 2.90 4.91
C LEU A 117 -12.27 3.34 5.75
N TYR A 118 -13.00 4.36 5.30
CA TYR A 118 -14.22 4.83 5.96
C TYR A 118 -15.33 3.77 5.96
N ASP A 119 -15.55 3.12 4.81
CA ASP A 119 -16.57 2.09 4.68
C ASP A 119 -16.20 0.85 5.52
N LEU A 120 -14.92 0.46 5.55
CA LEU A 120 -14.43 -0.59 6.43
C LEU A 120 -14.62 -0.24 7.92
N SER A 121 -14.34 1.01 8.31
CA SER A 121 -14.60 1.46 9.67
C SER A 121 -16.07 1.33 10.03
N THR A 122 -16.94 1.86 9.18
CA THR A 122 -18.39 1.84 9.38
C THR A 122 -18.91 0.41 9.49
N PHE A 123 -18.49 -0.47 8.57
CA PHE A 123 -18.83 -1.89 8.55
C PHE A 123 -18.45 -2.61 9.86
N HIS A 124 -17.29 -2.26 10.44
CA HIS A 124 -16.80 -2.87 11.68
C HIS A 124 -17.27 -2.16 12.96
N GLY A 125 -18.12 -1.13 12.84
CA GLY A 125 -18.64 -0.35 13.97
C GLY A 125 -17.61 0.58 14.61
N PHE A 126 -16.58 0.99 13.87
CA PHE A 126 -15.62 2.01 14.29
C PHE A 126 -16.11 3.41 13.87
N ASP A 127 -15.57 4.44 14.52
CA ASP A 127 -15.73 5.82 14.06
C ASP A 127 -15.18 5.96 12.63
N PRO A 128 -15.96 6.45 11.64
CA PRO A 128 -15.50 6.61 10.27
C PRO A 128 -14.25 7.49 10.15
N THR A 129 -14.07 8.46 11.06
CA THR A 129 -12.95 9.41 11.07
C THR A 129 -11.70 8.88 11.78
N VAL A 130 -11.69 7.61 12.20
CA VAL A 130 -10.57 7.03 12.96
C VAL A 130 -9.23 7.09 12.21
N TRP A 131 -9.28 7.20 10.88
CA TRP A 131 -8.10 7.25 10.01
C TRP A 131 -7.56 8.66 9.75
N GLU A 132 -8.34 9.72 10.00
CA GLU A 132 -8.03 11.06 9.47
C GLU A 132 -6.68 11.60 9.94
N GLY A 133 -6.37 11.43 11.24
CA GLY A 133 -5.08 11.84 11.80
C GLY A 133 -3.89 11.08 11.20
N MET A 134 -4.10 9.88 10.65
CA MET A 134 -3.07 9.08 10.00
C MET A 134 -2.94 9.36 8.50
N ILE A 135 -3.87 10.04 7.84
CA ILE A 135 -3.81 10.20 6.37
C ILE A 135 -3.77 11.64 5.89
N GLN A 136 -3.91 12.63 6.78
CA GLN A 136 -4.00 14.05 6.43
C GLN A 136 -2.85 14.57 5.52
N GLY A 137 -1.62 14.10 5.74
CA GLY A 137 -0.44 14.47 4.92
C GLY A 137 -0.19 13.57 3.70
N CYS A 138 -1.02 12.55 3.48
CA CYS A 138 -0.77 11.50 2.48
C CYS A 138 -1.72 11.57 1.26
N LEU A 139 -2.66 12.51 1.24
CA LEU A 139 -3.69 12.60 0.19
C LEU A 139 -3.22 13.28 -1.10
N GLU A 140 -2.07 13.94 -1.08
CA GLU A 140 -1.46 14.58 -2.24
C GLU A 140 0.01 14.16 -2.37
N LEU A 141 0.52 14.15 -3.60
CA LEU A 141 1.95 13.94 -3.82
C LEU A 141 2.71 15.17 -3.31
N PRO A 142 3.64 15.03 -2.34
CA PRO A 142 4.43 16.16 -1.85
C PRO A 142 5.20 16.85 -2.98
N SER A 143 5.32 18.18 -2.90
CA SER A 143 6.07 18.97 -3.89
C SER A 143 7.58 18.88 -3.73
N ASN A 144 8.08 18.43 -2.58
CA ASN A 144 9.50 18.27 -2.26
C ASN A 144 9.70 17.17 -1.21
N ASP A 145 10.96 16.94 -0.82
CA ASP A 145 11.37 15.89 0.10
C ASP A 145 11.32 16.28 1.59
N ALA A 146 10.81 17.46 1.95
CA ALA A 146 10.88 18.00 3.31
C ALA A 146 10.16 17.16 4.38
N ASN A 147 9.19 16.32 3.99
CA ASN A 147 8.38 15.52 4.91
C ASN A 147 8.55 14.01 4.71
N LEU A 148 9.60 13.53 4.03
CA LEU A 148 9.77 12.09 3.75
C LEU A 148 9.95 11.23 5.02
N ASP A 149 10.33 11.80 6.15
CA ASP A 149 10.45 11.09 7.43
C ASP A 149 9.10 10.95 8.16
N THR A 150 8.04 11.57 7.64
CA THR A 150 6.68 11.46 8.18
C THR A 150 5.65 10.98 7.17
N ASP A 151 5.71 11.43 5.92
CA ASP A 151 4.74 11.07 4.87
C ASP A 151 5.31 9.95 4.01
N ILE A 152 4.95 8.72 4.37
CA ILE A 152 5.57 7.49 3.85
C ILE A 152 4.75 6.75 2.79
N SER A 153 3.62 7.33 2.39
CA SER A 153 2.88 6.84 1.22
C SER A 153 3.75 6.92 -0.03
N LEU A 154 3.51 6.02 -0.98
CA LEU A 154 4.31 5.93 -2.20
C LEU A 154 3.50 5.42 -3.37
N MET A 155 3.96 5.78 -4.58
CA MET A 155 3.52 5.18 -5.82
C MET A 155 4.71 4.52 -6.50
N ARG A 156 4.55 3.26 -6.92
CA ARG A 156 5.54 2.54 -7.71
C ARG A 156 5.01 2.26 -9.10
N VAL A 157 5.82 2.58 -10.10
CA VAL A 157 5.56 2.22 -11.48
C VAL A 157 6.59 1.18 -11.88
N PHE A 158 6.13 -0.03 -12.17
CA PHE A 158 6.96 -1.19 -12.46
C PHE A 158 6.90 -1.56 -13.94
N GLN A 159 8.03 -2.06 -14.44
CA GLN A 159 8.16 -2.84 -15.66
C GLN A 159 8.81 -4.18 -15.29
N TYR A 160 8.01 -5.25 -15.32
CA TYR A 160 8.49 -6.62 -15.12
C TYR A 160 8.99 -7.19 -16.46
N HIS A 161 10.13 -7.86 -16.40
CA HIS A 161 10.66 -8.65 -17.52
C HIS A 161 9.90 -9.98 -17.64
N PRO A 162 10.05 -10.74 -18.75
CA PRO A 162 9.31 -12.00 -18.94
C PRO A 162 9.47 -13.05 -17.81
N ASN A 163 10.66 -13.09 -17.20
CA ASN A 163 10.96 -13.95 -16.07
C ASN A 163 10.69 -13.30 -14.71
N GLY A 164 10.19 -12.08 -14.71
CA GLY A 164 9.96 -11.25 -13.55
C GLY A 164 8.91 -11.78 -12.62
N LEU A 165 9.20 -11.65 -11.32
CA LEU A 165 8.30 -12.03 -10.25
C LEU A 165 8.41 -11.10 -9.06
N ALA A 166 7.45 -11.23 -8.16
CA ALA A 166 7.53 -10.72 -6.81
C ALA A 166 7.09 -11.87 -5.89
N GLU A 167 7.93 -12.18 -4.90
CA GLU A 167 7.63 -13.22 -3.91
C GLU A 167 6.29 -12.94 -3.21
N GLN A 168 5.72 -13.99 -2.61
CA GLN A 168 4.52 -13.84 -1.79
C GLN A 168 4.78 -12.88 -0.63
N HIS A 169 3.91 -11.89 -0.47
CA HIS A 169 3.97 -10.94 0.64
C HIS A 169 2.62 -10.27 0.90
N THR A 170 2.64 -9.39 1.89
CA THR A 170 1.58 -8.45 2.25
C THR A 170 2.20 -7.06 2.29
N ASP A 171 1.42 -6.05 1.92
CA ASP A 171 1.92 -4.68 1.93
C ASP A 171 1.98 -4.10 3.34
N VAL A 172 3.07 -3.39 3.62
CA VAL A 172 3.20 -2.57 4.83
C VAL A 172 2.55 -1.22 4.57
N GLY A 173 1.41 -0.96 5.19
CA GLY A 173 0.62 0.25 4.99
C GLY A 173 -0.81 0.09 5.47
N LEU A 174 -1.67 1.03 5.09
CA LEU A 174 -3.10 0.98 5.39
C LEU A 174 -3.84 0.20 4.30
N VAL A 175 -3.79 0.70 3.06
CA VAL A 175 -4.46 0.09 1.90
C VAL A 175 -3.62 0.36 0.66
N THR A 176 -3.58 -0.60 -0.27
CA THR A 176 -2.89 -0.46 -1.56
C THR A 176 -3.88 -0.59 -2.71
N LEU A 177 -3.71 0.22 -3.74
CA LEU A 177 -4.31 0.04 -5.06
C LEU A 177 -3.25 -0.53 -6.01
N CYS A 178 -3.51 -1.72 -6.56
CA CYS A 178 -2.67 -2.37 -7.55
C CYS A 178 -3.37 -2.34 -8.92
N VAL A 179 -2.72 -1.72 -9.90
CA VAL A 179 -3.20 -1.62 -11.28
C VAL A 179 -2.13 -2.20 -12.18
N GLY A 180 -2.49 -3.08 -13.10
CA GLY A 180 -1.55 -3.55 -14.11
C GLY A 180 -2.28 -4.21 -15.26
N GLY A 181 -1.62 -4.18 -16.42
CA GLY A 181 -2.08 -4.90 -17.60
C GLY A 181 -1.84 -6.40 -17.45
N ASP A 182 -2.81 -7.18 -17.93
CA ASP A 182 -2.82 -8.63 -18.09
C ASP A 182 -2.36 -9.49 -16.89
N ASP A 183 -2.47 -10.80 -17.07
CA ASP A 183 -2.16 -11.83 -16.07
C ASP A 183 -0.77 -11.63 -15.42
N GLY A 184 -0.69 -11.89 -14.11
CA GLY A 184 0.59 -11.91 -13.39
C GLY A 184 0.45 -11.59 -11.91
N LEU A 185 -0.41 -10.65 -11.52
CA LEU A 185 -0.75 -10.44 -10.12
C LEU A 185 -1.68 -11.56 -9.65
N GLN A 186 -1.34 -12.19 -8.53
CA GLN A 186 -2.16 -13.22 -7.91
C GLN A 186 -2.36 -12.93 -6.42
N MET A 187 -3.56 -13.24 -5.92
CA MET A 187 -3.95 -13.08 -4.52
C MET A 187 -4.39 -14.42 -3.96
N VAL A 188 -4.24 -14.61 -2.66
CA VAL A 188 -4.73 -15.81 -2.00
C VAL A 188 -6.25 -15.73 -1.83
N ASP A 189 -6.96 -16.74 -2.28
CA ASP A 189 -8.39 -16.93 -1.99
C ASP A 189 -8.53 -17.75 -0.69
N HIS A 190 -8.99 -17.07 0.37
CA HIS A 190 -9.20 -17.62 1.69
C HIS A 190 -10.55 -18.35 1.84
N THR A 191 -11.42 -18.32 0.81
CA THR A 191 -12.68 -19.10 0.82
C THR A 191 -12.48 -20.58 0.49
N LYS A 192 -11.33 -20.95 -0.08
CA LYS A 192 -11.01 -22.32 -0.49
C LYS A 192 -10.14 -23.03 0.56
N THR A 193 -10.35 -24.33 0.68
CA THR A 193 -9.53 -25.23 1.53
C THR A 193 -9.09 -26.43 0.67
N PRO A 194 -7.79 -26.58 0.33
CA PRO A 194 -6.69 -25.68 0.66
C PRO A 194 -6.82 -24.31 -0.01
N LYS A 195 -6.15 -23.29 0.53
CA LYS A 195 -6.12 -21.94 -0.06
C LYS A 195 -5.54 -21.99 -1.47
N VAL A 196 -6.10 -21.21 -2.39
CA VAL A 196 -5.68 -21.18 -3.80
C VAL A 196 -5.24 -19.80 -4.22
N TRP A 197 -4.44 -19.72 -5.28
CA TRP A 197 -4.06 -18.46 -5.90
C TRP A 197 -5.04 -18.09 -7.01
N THR A 198 -5.54 -16.86 -6.96
CA THR A 198 -6.46 -16.31 -7.95
C THR A 198 -5.77 -15.17 -8.70
N SER A 199 -5.79 -15.20 -10.03
CA SER A 199 -5.24 -14.12 -10.86
C SER A 199 -6.14 -12.88 -10.83
N ALA A 200 -5.52 -11.70 -10.70
CA ALA A 200 -6.21 -10.43 -10.87
C ALA A 200 -6.56 -10.21 -12.35
N ARG A 201 -7.85 -9.99 -12.64
CA ARG A 201 -8.35 -9.59 -13.97
C ARG A 201 -8.69 -8.11 -14.06
N TRP A 202 -8.62 -7.42 -12.94
CA TRP A 202 -9.03 -6.04 -12.75
C TRP A 202 -8.05 -5.38 -11.78
N PRO A 203 -8.02 -4.04 -11.69
CA PRO A 203 -7.42 -3.35 -10.57
C PRO A 203 -7.86 -3.97 -9.24
N VAL A 204 -6.95 -4.07 -8.28
CA VAL A 204 -7.18 -4.73 -6.98
C VAL A 204 -6.88 -3.76 -5.85
N ILE A 205 -7.76 -3.72 -4.86
CA ILE A 205 -7.48 -3.09 -3.57
C ILE A 205 -6.99 -4.17 -2.61
N LEU A 206 -5.95 -3.88 -1.83
CA LEU A 206 -5.38 -4.75 -0.81
C LEU A 206 -5.38 -4.04 0.55
N ILE A 207 -5.82 -4.73 1.61
CA ILE A 207 -5.61 -4.28 2.98
C ILE A 207 -4.14 -4.49 3.36
N GLY A 208 -3.51 -3.46 3.90
CA GLY A 208 -2.14 -3.52 4.41
C GLY A 208 -2.07 -3.96 5.87
N GLU A 209 -0.88 -4.38 6.28
CA GLU A 209 -0.60 -4.92 7.63
C GLU A 209 -0.91 -3.93 8.75
N VAL A 210 -0.69 -2.62 8.56
CA VAL A 210 -0.97 -1.62 9.61
C VAL A 210 -2.47 -1.52 9.84
N ALA A 211 -3.27 -1.46 8.76
CA ALA A 211 -4.72 -1.43 8.89
C ALA A 211 -5.26 -2.74 9.49
N SER A 212 -4.73 -3.90 9.08
CA SER A 212 -5.12 -5.19 9.65
C SER A 212 -4.81 -5.28 11.16
N ALA A 213 -3.62 -4.83 11.57
CA ALA A 213 -3.22 -4.78 12.97
C ALA A 213 -4.12 -3.86 13.80
N LEU A 214 -4.42 -2.66 13.29
CA LEU A 214 -5.31 -1.70 13.94
C LEU A 214 -6.75 -2.22 14.02
N MET A 215 -7.25 -2.90 13.00
CA MET A 215 -8.58 -3.53 13.01
C MET A 215 -8.64 -4.82 13.86
N ARG A 216 -7.55 -5.20 14.54
CA ARG A 216 -7.48 -6.28 15.54
C ARG A 216 -8.06 -7.62 15.05
N GLY A 217 -7.75 -7.99 13.80
CA GLY A 217 -8.21 -9.25 13.21
C GLY A 217 -9.65 -9.24 12.67
N LYS A 218 -10.37 -8.11 12.74
CA LYS A 218 -11.66 -7.95 12.04
C LYS A 218 -11.50 -7.94 10.51
N ALA A 219 -10.32 -7.59 10.03
CA ALA A 219 -9.92 -7.69 8.64
C ALA A 219 -8.46 -8.15 8.53
N GLN A 220 -8.18 -9.00 7.54
CA GLN A 220 -6.83 -9.50 7.30
C GLN A 220 -6.12 -8.74 6.17
N ALA A 221 -4.79 -8.73 6.20
CA ALA A 221 -3.99 -8.18 5.11
C ALA A 221 -4.05 -9.05 3.85
N GLY A 222 -4.03 -8.40 2.68
CA GLY A 222 -4.09 -9.05 1.38
C GLY A 222 -2.78 -9.74 1.00
N VAL A 223 -2.77 -11.07 1.02
CA VAL A 223 -1.60 -11.86 0.58
C VAL A 223 -1.59 -11.94 -0.94
N HIS A 224 -0.50 -11.50 -1.54
CA HIS A 224 -0.37 -11.46 -2.99
C HIS A 224 1.05 -11.76 -3.46
N ARG A 225 1.20 -12.03 -4.76
CA ARG A 225 2.48 -12.26 -5.45
C ARG A 225 2.38 -11.81 -6.90
N VAL A 226 3.53 -11.66 -7.57
CA VAL A 226 3.58 -11.52 -9.03
C VAL A 226 4.27 -12.75 -9.62
N VAL A 227 3.60 -13.40 -10.56
CA VAL A 227 4.12 -14.56 -11.30
C VAL A 227 4.61 -14.14 -12.69
N LYS A 228 5.44 -15.02 -13.28
CA LYS A 228 6.01 -14.82 -14.62
C LYS A 228 4.91 -14.64 -15.66
N ASN A 229 5.15 -13.72 -16.58
CA ASN A 229 4.35 -13.49 -17.76
C ASN A 229 5.30 -13.44 -18.96
N ALA A 230 5.11 -14.28 -19.98
CA ALA A 230 6.02 -14.39 -21.12
C ALA A 230 6.21 -13.09 -21.90
N ALA A 231 5.25 -12.16 -21.85
CA ALA A 231 5.33 -10.84 -22.47
C ALA A 231 6.00 -9.78 -21.58
N GLY A 232 6.31 -10.10 -20.31
CA GLY A 232 6.52 -9.09 -19.28
C GLY A 232 5.21 -8.39 -18.91
N ARG A 233 5.26 -7.40 -18.01
CA ARG A 233 4.08 -6.60 -17.64
C ARG A 233 4.42 -5.26 -17.00
N GLY A 234 3.60 -4.26 -17.28
CA GLY A 234 3.59 -2.99 -16.57
C GLY A 234 2.62 -3.01 -15.38
N SER A 235 2.95 -2.30 -14.30
CA SER A 235 1.97 -2.05 -13.23
C SER A 235 2.23 -0.77 -12.45
N VAL A 236 1.17 -0.11 -12.03
CA VAL A 236 1.18 1.02 -11.10
C VAL A 236 0.61 0.56 -9.76
N VAL A 237 1.35 0.78 -8.69
CA VAL A 237 0.97 0.41 -7.32
C VAL A 237 1.01 1.66 -6.45
N PHE A 238 -0.14 2.05 -5.91
CA PHE A 238 -0.23 3.15 -4.94
C PHE A 238 -0.52 2.59 -3.55
N THR A 239 0.40 2.81 -2.62
CA THR A 239 0.25 2.37 -1.23
C THR A 239 -0.01 3.57 -0.33
N LEU A 240 -1.25 3.66 0.19
CA LEU A 240 -1.59 4.61 1.25
C LEU A 240 -1.06 4.07 2.57
N ARG A 241 -0.12 4.81 3.17
CA ARG A 241 0.52 4.51 4.44
C ARG A 241 0.17 5.58 5.48
N PRO A 242 0.31 5.28 6.78
CA PRO A 242 0.06 6.29 7.80
C PRO A 242 1.14 7.39 7.76
N CYS A 243 0.74 8.63 8.01
CA CYS A 243 1.62 9.72 8.43
C CYS A 243 2.20 9.35 9.79
N LEU A 244 3.53 9.34 9.91
CA LEU A 244 4.22 8.87 11.12
C LEU A 244 4.19 9.86 12.29
N LYS A 245 3.34 10.90 12.23
CA LYS A 245 3.18 11.90 13.28
C LYS A 245 2.08 11.48 14.27
N GLY A 246 2.32 11.77 15.55
CA GLY A 246 1.30 11.64 16.59
C GLY A 246 1.08 10.22 17.13
N THR A 247 -0.06 10.05 17.79
CA THR A 247 -0.45 8.83 18.49
C THR A 247 -1.84 8.38 18.07
N ILE A 248 -2.04 7.06 18.04
CA ILE A 248 -3.33 6.42 17.76
C ILE A 248 -3.95 6.02 19.10
N ASP A 249 -5.19 6.45 19.33
CA ASP A 249 -6.02 5.91 20.41
C ASP A 249 -6.62 4.57 19.98
N LEU A 250 -6.13 3.49 20.57
CA LEU A 250 -6.56 2.15 20.24
C LEU A 250 -8.01 1.89 20.67
N LYS A 251 -8.59 2.67 21.59
CA LYS A 251 -10.02 2.56 21.95
C LYS A 251 -10.93 2.81 20.76
N ARG A 252 -10.52 3.68 19.83
CA ARG A 252 -11.28 3.93 18.59
C ARG A 252 -11.31 2.72 17.64
N PHE A 253 -10.42 1.76 17.86
CA PHE A 253 -10.38 0.46 17.20
C PHE A 253 -10.83 -0.70 18.12
N GLY A 254 -11.49 -0.37 19.24
CA GLY A 254 -11.94 -1.34 20.24
C GLY A 254 -10.82 -1.98 21.07
N GLY A 255 -9.61 -1.41 21.08
CA GLY A 255 -8.48 -1.79 21.93
C GLY A 255 -8.30 -0.87 23.15
N GLU A 256 -7.10 -0.89 23.74
CA GLU A 256 -6.76 -0.07 24.91
C GLU A 256 -5.41 0.62 24.73
N GLY A 257 -5.29 1.83 25.28
CA GLY A 257 -4.04 2.60 25.31
C GLY A 257 -3.79 3.46 24.07
N LEU A 258 -2.67 4.18 24.11
CA LEU A 258 -2.16 4.99 23.02
C LEU A 258 -0.92 4.35 22.44
N VAL A 259 -0.79 4.35 21.11
CA VAL A 259 0.44 3.90 20.44
C VAL A 259 0.98 4.99 19.53
N ASN A 260 2.29 5.21 19.55
CA ASN A 260 2.94 6.10 18.60
C ASN A 260 2.86 5.50 17.18
N VAL A 261 2.44 6.31 16.19
CA VAL A 261 2.23 5.83 14.82
C VAL A 261 3.54 5.32 14.19
N ARG A 262 4.65 6.03 14.43
CA ARG A 262 5.99 5.67 13.96
C ARG A 262 6.44 4.34 14.52
N ASP A 263 6.30 4.15 15.82
CA ASP A 263 6.73 2.92 16.50
C ASP A 263 5.90 1.73 16.02
N LEU A 264 4.58 1.88 15.87
CA LEU A 264 3.70 0.85 15.32
C LEU A 264 4.14 0.46 13.90
N PHE A 265 4.34 1.45 13.03
CA PHE A 265 4.73 1.22 11.65
C PHE A 265 6.07 0.48 11.55
N TYR A 266 7.10 0.95 12.26
CA TYR A 266 8.42 0.32 12.19
C TYR A 266 8.48 -1.03 12.88
N LYS A 267 7.70 -1.27 13.93
CA LYS A 267 7.53 -2.60 14.51
C LYS A 267 7.00 -3.59 13.47
N ILE A 268 5.94 -3.22 12.76
CA ILE A 268 5.35 -4.07 11.70
C ILE A 268 6.34 -4.23 10.53
N LYS A 269 7.00 -3.15 10.10
CA LYS A 269 7.98 -3.19 9.00
C LYS A 269 9.18 -4.08 9.33
N ALA A 270 9.65 -4.08 10.58
CA ALA A 270 10.82 -4.84 11.03
C ALA A 270 10.62 -6.36 10.99
N GLU A 271 9.38 -6.84 10.87
CA GLU A 271 9.06 -8.27 10.73
C GLU A 271 9.11 -8.76 9.28
N LYS A 272 9.45 -7.87 8.32
CA LYS A 272 9.41 -8.11 6.88
C LYS A 272 10.79 -7.85 6.25
N HIS A 273 11.01 -8.48 5.10
CA HIS A 273 12.15 -8.19 4.22
C HIS A 273 11.67 -7.40 3.00
N ASN A 274 12.58 -6.69 2.32
CA ASN A 274 12.26 -5.87 1.17
C ASN A 274 12.16 -6.73 -0.11
N ILE A 275 10.93 -7.00 -0.56
CA ILE A 275 10.66 -7.77 -1.78
C ILE A 275 11.13 -7.11 -3.09
N ASN A 276 11.53 -5.84 -3.04
CA ASN A 276 12.06 -5.11 -4.20
C ASN A 276 13.58 -4.90 -4.13
N ALA A 277 14.24 -5.52 -3.15
CA ALA A 277 15.70 -5.62 -3.11
C ALA A 277 16.20 -6.73 -4.05
N THR A 278 17.52 -6.73 -4.29
CA THR A 278 18.20 -7.81 -5.01
C THR A 278 18.02 -9.16 -4.30
N GLN A 279 18.21 -10.26 -5.03
CA GLN A 279 18.06 -11.62 -4.46
C GLN A 279 18.98 -11.85 -3.26
N ASP A 280 20.25 -11.47 -3.37
CA ASP A 280 21.23 -11.60 -2.29
C ASP A 280 20.82 -10.81 -1.04
N LEU A 281 20.36 -9.57 -1.22
CA LEU A 281 19.93 -8.72 -0.10
C LEU A 281 18.65 -9.26 0.55
N ARG A 282 17.71 -9.83 -0.23
CA ARG A 282 16.54 -10.52 0.33
C ARG A 282 16.93 -11.73 1.16
N GLU A 283 17.87 -12.54 0.68
CA GLU A 283 18.34 -13.72 1.41
C GLU A 283 19.04 -13.35 2.72
N GLN A 284 19.91 -12.33 2.71
CA GLN A 284 20.52 -11.79 3.92
C GLN A 284 19.48 -11.30 4.93
N GLN A 285 18.47 -10.56 4.47
CA GLN A 285 17.39 -10.08 5.34
C GLN A 285 16.57 -11.24 5.92
N ARG A 286 16.30 -12.31 5.14
CA ARG A 286 15.62 -13.52 5.63
C ARG A 286 16.42 -14.21 6.73
N GLN A 287 17.72 -14.38 6.53
CA GLN A 287 18.61 -14.99 7.52
C GLN A 287 18.67 -14.17 8.82
N GLU A 288 18.74 -12.84 8.71
CA GLU A 288 18.72 -11.99 9.89
C GLU A 288 17.38 -12.04 10.65
N LEU A 289 16.25 -12.05 9.93
CA LEU A 289 14.93 -12.21 10.53
C LEU A 289 14.79 -13.57 11.23
N HIS A 290 15.28 -14.64 10.60
CA HIS A 290 15.27 -15.98 11.19
C HIS A 290 16.10 -16.02 12.48
N ARG A 291 17.31 -15.44 12.46
CA ARG A 291 18.18 -15.33 13.65
C ARG A 291 17.52 -14.53 14.78
N LYS A 292 16.87 -13.40 14.46
CA LYS A 292 16.15 -12.59 15.46
C LYS A 292 14.99 -13.36 16.10
N ARG A 293 14.25 -14.17 15.32
CA ARG A 293 13.16 -15.01 15.83
C ARG A 293 13.67 -16.10 16.76
N LEU A 294 14.71 -16.83 16.35
CA LEU A 294 15.34 -17.84 17.21
C LEU A 294 15.88 -17.24 18.51
N GLY A 295 16.54 -16.07 18.44
CA GLY A 295 17.03 -15.37 19.64
C GLY A 295 15.91 -14.92 20.57
N ALA A 296 14.77 -14.48 20.03
CA ALA A 296 13.61 -14.09 20.83
C ALA A 296 12.88 -15.29 21.47
N GLU A 297 12.89 -16.47 20.83
CA GLU A 297 12.35 -17.71 21.40
C GLU A 297 13.22 -18.25 22.53
N VAL A 298 14.55 -18.18 22.39
CA VAL A 298 15.50 -18.54 23.45
C VAL A 298 15.34 -17.62 24.67
N ALA A 299 15.19 -16.30 24.46
CA ALA A 299 14.98 -15.34 25.55
C ALA A 299 13.60 -15.48 26.26
N ARG A 300 12.65 -16.18 25.65
CA ARG A 300 11.30 -16.43 26.21
C ARG A 300 11.16 -17.79 26.89
N SER A 301 12.20 -18.64 26.84
CA SER A 301 12.19 -19.93 27.54
C SER A 301 12.52 -19.70 29.01
N PRO A 302 11.60 -19.97 29.97
CA PRO A 302 11.89 -19.82 31.39
C PRO A 302 12.97 -20.83 31.80
N GLU A 303 13.90 -20.42 32.66
CA GLU A 303 14.88 -21.33 33.26
C GLU A 303 14.15 -22.52 33.92
N PRO A 304 14.60 -23.76 33.68
CA PRO A 304 14.05 -24.92 34.37
C PRO A 304 14.33 -24.76 35.87
N ARG A 305 13.26 -24.78 36.68
CA ARG A 305 13.34 -24.85 38.15
C ARG A 305 13.80 -26.21 38.61
#